data_AF-A0A6L3EW29-F1
#
_entry.id   AF-A0A6L3EW29-F1
#
_cell.length_a   1.000
_cell.length_b   1.000
_cell.length_c   1.000
_cell.angle_alpha   90.00
_cell.angle_beta   90.00
_cell.angle_gamma   90.00
#
_symmetry.space_group_name_H-M   'P 1'
#
loop_
_entity.id
_entity.type
_entity.pdbx_description
1 polymer ?
#
loop_
_entity_poly.entity_id
_entity_poly.type
_entity_poly.pdbx_seq_one_letter_code
_entity_poly.pdbx_strand_id
1 'polypeptide(L)' 'MGESNTLRLKEAADLLGVHKSTLQRWLNDREYKIRHFPKSYRVKPGSKTSPWIVIRDEVETFIDQRAQVSV' A
#
# COMPACT_ATOMS: atom_id res chain seq x y z
N MET A 1 -1.45 21.72 8.88
CA MET A 1 -0.48 20.60 8.98
C MET A 1 -0.99 19.48 8.10
N GLY A 2 -0.51 19.41 6.85
CA GLY A 2 -0.86 18.35 5.91
C GLY A 2 0.37 17.50 5.68
N GLU A 3 0.86 16.85 6.73
CA GLU A 3 2.05 15.99 6.62
C GLU A 3 1.76 14.80 5.72
N SER A 4 2.72 14.49 4.87
CA SER A 4 2.63 13.56 3.75
C SER A 4 2.16 12.17 4.19
N ASN A 5 0.85 11.92 4.12
CA ASN A 5 0.19 10.65 4.44
C ASN A 5 0.44 9.55 3.39
N THR A 6 1.58 9.61 2.70
CA THR A 6 1.97 8.71 1.62
C THR A 6 3.16 7.87 2.04
N LEU A 7 2.98 6.56 2.07
CA LEU A 7 4.01 5.58 2.35
C LEU A 7 4.56 5.00 1.06
N ARG A 8 5.87 4.77 1.05
CA ARG A 8 6.49 3.93 0.03
C ARG A 8 6.09 2.48 0.25
N LEU A 9 6.15 1.69 -0.82
CA LEU A 9 5.85 0.26 -0.75
C LEU A 9 6.66 -0.50 0.32
N LYS A 10 7.89 -0.07 0.63
CA LYS A 10 8.69 -0.68 1.69
C LYS A 10 8.06 -0.43 3.07
N GLU A 11 7.76 0.83 3.38
CA GLU A 11 7.17 1.24 4.66
C GLU A 11 5.79 0.64 4.87
N ALA A 12 4.95 0.65 3.83
CA ALA A 12 3.63 0.04 3.90
C ALA A 12 3.72 -1.49 4.10
N ALA A 13 4.67 -2.16 3.46
CA ALA A 13 4.87 -3.60 3.64
C ALA A 13 5.34 -3.91 5.07
N ASP A 14 6.22 -3.08 5.63
CA ASP A 14 6.72 -3.19 7.00
C ASP A 14 5.59 -3.04 8.02
N LEU A 15 4.74 -2.02 7.87
CA LEU A 15 3.56 -1.81 8.73
C LEU A 15 2.54 -2.94 8.64
N LEU A 16 2.36 -3.51 7.45
CA LEU A 16 1.48 -4.65 7.23
C LEU A 16 2.08 -5.97 7.74
N GLY A 17 3.37 -6.01 8.08
CA GLY A 17 4.10 -7.23 8.42
C GLY A 17 4.23 -8.20 7.24
N VAL A 18 4.20 -7.70 6.00
CA VAL A 18 4.28 -8.53 4.78
C VAL A 18 5.55 -8.23 4.00
N HIS A 19 5.96 -9.18 3.16
CA HIS A 19 7.12 -8.95 2.30
C HIS A 19 6.81 -7.92 1.21
N LYS A 20 7.80 -7.10 0.85
CA LYS A 20 7.72 -6.10 -0.24
C LYS A 20 7.16 -6.71 -1.53
N SER A 21 7.61 -7.91 -1.89
CA SER A 21 7.16 -8.62 -3.11
C SER A 21 5.67 -8.98 -3.06
N THR A 22 5.14 -9.31 -1.87
CA THR A 22 3.73 -9.61 -1.65
C THR A 22 2.87 -8.37 -1.84
N LEU A 23 3.25 -7.26 -1.20
CA LEU A 23 2.54 -5.98 -1.36
C LEU A 23 2.62 -5.47 -2.81
N GLN A 24 3.77 -5.65 -3.46
CA GLN A 24 3.92 -5.32 -4.87
C GLN A 24 2.98 -6.13 -5.75
N ARG A 25 2.80 -7.43 -5.47
CA ARG A 25 1.86 -8.29 -6.19
C ARG A 25 0.41 -7.83 -5.99
N TRP A 26 0.04 -7.47 -4.77
CA TRP A 26 -1.28 -6.91 -4.45
C TRP A 26 -1.58 -5.60 -5.17
N LEU A 27 -0.62 -4.67 -5.24
CA LEU A 27 -0.82 -3.41 -5.97
C LEU A 27 -0.81 -3.57 -7.49
N ASN A 28 -0.15 -4.63 -7.99
CA ASN A 28 -0.19 -4.98 -9.40
C ASN A 28 -1.52 -5.64 -9.77
N ASP A 29 -2.19 -6.28 -8.81
CA ASP A 29 -3.53 -6.80 -8.96
C ASP A 29 -4.57 -5.67 -8.92
N ARG A 30 -5.33 -5.52 -10.01
CA ARG A 30 -6.24 -4.38 -10.17
C ARG A 30 -7.43 -4.45 -9.22
N GLU A 31 -7.96 -5.65 -8.98
CA GLU A 31 -9.09 -5.86 -8.07
C GLU A 31 -8.68 -5.59 -6.63
N TYR A 32 -7.53 -6.15 -6.22
CA TYR A 32 -7.01 -5.96 -4.88
C TYR A 32 -6.66 -4.50 -4.61
N LYS A 33 -6.02 -3.83 -5.58
CA LYS A 33 -5.72 -2.41 -5.51
C LYS A 33 -6.99 -1.57 -5.35
N ILE A 34 -8.03 -1.79 -6.16
CA ILE A 34 -9.27 -0.99 -6.08
C ILE A 34 -9.97 -1.20 -4.74
N ARG A 35 -9.93 -2.43 -4.21
CA ARG A 35 -10.63 -2.79 -2.98
C ARG A 35 -9.92 -2.33 -1.71
N HIS A 36 -8.59 -2.35 -1.69
CA HIS A 36 -7.80 -2.12 -0.47
C HIS A 36 -6.89 -0.89 -0.54
N PHE A 37 -6.49 -0.47 -1.74
CA PHE A 37 -5.58 0.66 -1.93
C PHE A 37 -5.99 1.56 -3.12
N PRO A 38 -7.25 2.04 -3.20
CA PRO A 38 -7.77 2.81 -4.35
C PRO A 38 -6.96 4.08 -4.62
N LYS A 39 -6.45 4.73 -3.57
CA LYS A 39 -5.64 5.96 -3.64
C LYS A 39 -4.15 5.70 -3.93
N SER A 40 -3.73 4.45 -4.05
CA SER A 40 -2.34 4.13 -4.39
C SER A 40 -2.02 4.54 -5.84
N TYR A 41 -0.85 5.12 -6.01
CA TYR A 41 -0.37 5.57 -7.32
C TYR A 41 1.08 5.14 -7.55
N ARG A 42 1.38 4.85 -8.81
CA ARG A 42 2.74 4.55 -9.23
C ARG A 42 3.41 5.84 -9.67
N VAL A 43 4.51 6.22 -9.03
CA VAL A 43 5.33 7.31 -9.54
C VAL A 43 6.03 6.81 -10.81
N LYS A 44 5.70 7.43 -11.94
CA LYS A 44 6.38 7.15 -13.22
C LYS A 44 7.84 7.58 -13.10
N PRO A 45 8.82 6.74 -13.47
CA PRO A 45 10.20 7.10 -13.27
C PRO A 45 10.90 7.45 -14.59
N GLY A 46 11.89 8.34 -14.50
CA GLY A 46 13.06 8.35 -15.38
C GLY A 46 14.17 7.39 -14.91
N SER A 47 13.84 6.35 -14.12
CA SER A 47 14.81 5.44 -13.50
C SER A 47 14.25 4.02 -13.36
N LYS A 48 15.12 3.01 -13.49
CA LYS A 48 14.84 1.56 -13.61
C LYS A 48 13.94 0.90 -12.56
N THR A 49 13.41 1.62 -11.58
CA THR A 49 12.53 1.08 -10.54
C THR A 49 11.43 2.11 -10.26
N SER A 50 10.22 1.91 -10.80
CA SER A 50 9.04 2.73 -10.46
C SER A 50 8.55 2.33 -9.06
N PRO A 51 8.67 3.16 -8.02
CA PRO A 51 8.10 2.81 -6.73
C PRO A 51 6.58 3.00 -6.76
N TRP A 52 5.87 2.08 -6.13
CA TRP A 52 4.47 2.29 -5.77
C TRP A 52 4.39 3.10 -4.48
N ILE A 53 3.48 4.05 -4.45
CA ILE A 53 3.14 4.86 -3.28
C ILE A 53 1.74 4.49 -2.85
N VAL A 54 1.60 4.18 -1.57
CA VAL A 54 0.37 3.78 -0.89
C VAL A 54 0.05 4.83 0.16
N ILE A 55 -1.22 5.03 0.48
CA ILE A 55 -1.61 6.01 1.50
C ILE A 55 -1.56 5.32 2.87
N ARG A 56 -0.98 5.99 3.87
CA ARG A 56 -0.87 5.47 5.25
C ARG A 56 -2.23 5.11 5.83
N ASP A 57 -3.17 6.04 5.69
CA ASP A 57 -4.56 5.91 6.15
C ASP A 57 -5.24 4.64 5.64
N GLU A 58 -5.04 4.30 4.36
CA GLU A 58 -5.61 3.08 3.76
C GLU A 58 -4.92 1.81 4.30
N VAL A 59 -3.61 1.88 4.58
CA VAL A 59 -2.87 0.77 5.20
C VAL A 59 -3.35 0.52 6.63
N GLU A 60 -3.52 1.57 7.43
CA GLU A 60 -4.04 1.46 8.79
C GLU A 60 -5.47 0.94 8.81
N THR A 61 -6.33 1.46 7.93
CA THR A 61 -7.71 0.97 7.75
C THR A 61 -7.74 -0.50 7.32
N PHE A 62 -6.83 -0.91 6.44
CA PHE A 62 -6.72 -2.30 6.02
C PHE A 62 -6.28 -3.23 7.16
N ILE A 63 -5.35 -2.79 8.02
CA ILE A 63 -4.92 -3.54 9.20
C ILE A 63 -6.10 -3.69 10.17
N ASP A 64 -6.84 -2.62 10.42
CA ASP A 64 -8.03 -2.64 11.27
C ASP A 64 -9.11 -3.59 10.72
N GLN A 65 -9.41 -3.51 9.43
CA GLN A 65 -10.35 -4.43 8.77
C GLN A 65 -9.89 -5.90 8.85
N ARG A 66 -8.60 -6.18 8.63
CA ARG A 66 -8.08 -7.56 8.78
C ARG A 66 -8.14 -8.05 10.22
N ALA A 67 -7.93 -7.17 11.20
CA ALA A 67 -8.05 -7.51 12.61
C ALA A 67 -9.50 -7.85 12.99
N GLN A 68 -10.49 -7.13 12.44
CA GLN A 68 -11.92 -7.38 12.69
C GLN A 68 -12.46 -8.69 12.06
N VAL A 69 -11.86 -9.18 10.97
CA VAL A 69 -12.30 -10.42 10.29
C VAL A 69 -11.84 -11.70 11.03
N SER A 70 -11.10 -11.58 12.14
CA SER A 70 -10.65 -12.73 12.95
C SER A 70 -11.55 -13.04 14.17
N VAL A 71 -12.85 -12.71 14.11
CA VAL A 71 -13.87 -13.06 15.12
C VAL A 71 -14.84 -14.11 14.60
#